data_AF-A0A1E5UG88-F1
#
_entry.id   AF-A0A1E5UG88-F1
#
_cell.length_a   1.000
_cell.length_b   1.000
_cell.length_c   1.000
_cell.angle_alpha   90.00
_cell.angle_beta   90.00
_cell.angle_gamma   90.00
#
_symmetry.space_group_name_H-M   'P 1'
#
loop_
_entity.id
_entity.type
_entity.pdbx_description
1 polymer ?
#
loop_
_entity_poly.entity_id
_entity_poly.type
_entity_poly.pdbx_seq_one_letter_code
_entity_poly.pdbx_strand_id
1 'polypeptide(L)'
;MTITYTNNNGCSTTTTVTVNNCIDAVNDNFGNVNPGNSTASVILNDFNNGSAAVIGTAAGQVSIKTATDAAGTAGAWPAGFTLNADGTITVAAGTAAGTYTLYYTICNQTAGSPCDTAAVTLTVPPTIDAINGSQTVNSGSTGTSVLANDTIQNGTAGSVTLGATGNATISQTNTTNAGVNIDTATGNVVVSPGTPAGTYTITYEICTKATPVTCDTATEVVTVPNLLDAVNDTYGSVTPGTSTISVIANDKNIAGTAAVIGGAAGQVSIKTATDAAGTAGAWPAGFTLNTDGTITVAANVSGGTFTLYYTICNQTAGSPCDTATVTLFIPLCYKPAQTTGTALDTNHGITALGRAGDDNSNWPMVRKGAWTVLEAKTKGFVVNRLTDAQITAIPNADLREGMMVYNITQDCLQINIDGTATGWRCFNTQTCPD
;
A
#
# COMPACT_ATOMS: atom_id res chain seq x y z
N MET A 1 55.28 -58.25 -24.27
CA MET A 1 55.35 -59.56 -23.57
C MET A 1 56.11 -60.54 -24.45
N THR A 2 57.05 -61.31 -23.90
CA THR A 2 57.78 -62.32 -24.67
C THR A 2 57.20 -63.69 -24.34
N ILE A 3 56.68 -64.39 -25.35
CA ILE A 3 56.15 -65.76 -25.17
C ILE A 3 57.20 -66.73 -25.68
N THR A 4 57.68 -67.60 -24.80
CA THR A 4 58.63 -68.68 -25.13
C THR A 4 57.86 -69.98 -25.28
N TYR A 5 57.96 -70.60 -26.46
CA TYR A 5 57.45 -71.93 -26.70
C TYR A 5 58.60 -72.92 -26.70
N THR A 6 58.56 -73.91 -25.80
CA THR A 6 59.52 -75.00 -25.74
C THR A 6 58.83 -76.30 -26.09
N ASN A 7 59.32 -77.02 -27.09
CA ASN A 7 58.78 -78.33 -27.43
C ASN A 7 59.31 -79.43 -26.51
N ASN A 8 58.72 -80.63 -26.57
CA ASN A 8 59.09 -81.79 -25.74
C ASN A 8 60.54 -82.27 -25.92
N ASN A 9 61.28 -81.73 -26.90
CA ASN A 9 62.68 -82.04 -27.17
C ASN A 9 63.63 -80.94 -26.66
N GLY A 10 63.12 -79.93 -25.94
CA GLY A 10 63.93 -78.86 -25.33
C GLY A 10 64.29 -77.70 -26.27
N CYS A 11 63.86 -77.72 -27.54
CA CYS A 11 64.04 -76.57 -28.44
C CYS A 11 63.04 -75.47 -28.09
N SER A 12 63.55 -74.26 -27.87
CA SER A 12 62.74 -73.07 -27.56
C SER A 12 62.77 -72.05 -28.68
N THR A 13 61.62 -71.46 -29.00
CA THR A 13 61.51 -70.25 -29.84
C THR A 13 60.81 -69.16 -29.04
N THR A 14 61.27 -67.92 -29.20
CA THR A 14 60.65 -66.74 -28.58
C THR A 14 59.95 -65.92 -29.64
N THR A 15 58.71 -65.53 -29.36
CA THR A 15 58.02 -64.47 -30.12
C THR A 15 57.78 -63.28 -29.21
N THR A 16 57.99 -62.08 -29.74
CA THR A 16 57.73 -60.84 -29.00
C THR A 16 56.35 -60.35 -29.40
N VAL A 17 55.41 -60.36 -28.47
CA VAL A 17 54.11 -59.69 -28.63
C VAL A 17 54.28 -58.26 -28.17
N THR A 18 54.26 -57.32 -29.13
CA THR A 18 54.13 -55.89 -28.84
C THR A 18 52.68 -55.63 -28.46
N VAL A 19 52.43 -55.43 -27.17
CA VAL A 19 51.16 -54.83 -26.74
C VAL A 19 51.29 -53.36 -27.07
N ASN A 20 50.59 -52.90 -28.10
CA ASN A 20 50.47 -51.47 -28.34
C ASN A 20 49.74 -50.89 -27.14
N ASN A 21 50.49 -50.13 -26.34
CA ASN A 21 49.90 -49.29 -25.32
C ASN A 21 48.89 -48.39 -26.06
N CYS A 22 47.62 -48.39 -25.67
CA CYS A 22 46.61 -47.51 -26.26
C CYS A 22 45.92 -46.72 -25.16
N ILE A 23 45.78 -45.42 -25.40
CA ILE A 23 44.92 -44.54 -24.65
C ILE A 23 43.71 -44.27 -25.54
N ASP A 24 42.53 -44.32 -24.95
CA ASP A 24 41.25 -43.99 -25.56
C ASP A 24 40.62 -42.89 -24.71
N ALA A 25 40.81 -41.65 -25.14
CA ALA A 25 40.18 -40.48 -24.52
C ALA A 25 38.84 -40.26 -25.22
N VAL A 26 37.76 -40.31 -24.46
CA VAL A 26 36.40 -40.28 -24.99
C VAL A 26 35.78 -38.92 -24.73
N ASN A 27 35.17 -38.34 -25.77
CA ASN A 27 34.52 -37.04 -25.65
C ASN A 27 33.45 -37.01 -24.56
N ASP A 28 33.43 -35.92 -23.80
CA ASP A 28 32.50 -35.66 -22.71
C ASP A 28 31.42 -34.66 -23.12
N ASN A 29 30.23 -34.84 -22.57
CA ASN A 29 29.17 -33.85 -22.62
C ASN A 29 28.52 -33.71 -21.25
N PHE A 30 28.74 -32.57 -20.60
CA PHE A 30 28.18 -32.30 -19.27
C PHE A 30 26.86 -31.53 -19.31
N GLY A 31 26.37 -31.14 -20.49
CA GLY A 31 25.16 -30.32 -20.60
C GLY A 31 25.32 -28.99 -19.87
N ASN A 32 24.31 -28.59 -19.11
CA ASN A 32 24.31 -27.29 -18.41
C ASN A 32 25.15 -27.34 -17.12
N VAL A 33 26.10 -26.41 -17.00
CA VAL A 33 26.94 -26.25 -15.80
C VAL A 33 26.86 -24.81 -15.32
N ASN A 34 26.25 -24.58 -14.16
CA ASN A 34 26.10 -23.24 -13.59
C ASN A 34 27.48 -22.67 -13.18
N PRO A 35 27.72 -21.37 -13.38
CA PRO A 35 28.90 -20.70 -12.85
C PRO A 35 29.03 -20.89 -11.33
N GLY A 36 30.25 -21.17 -10.85
CA GLY A 36 30.56 -21.47 -9.46
C GLY A 36 30.58 -22.95 -9.09
N ASN A 37 30.17 -23.85 -10.00
CA ASN A 37 30.14 -25.29 -9.79
C ASN A 37 31.26 -26.01 -10.57
N SER A 38 31.42 -27.31 -10.28
CA SER A 38 32.33 -28.21 -10.99
C SER A 38 31.57 -29.37 -11.66
N THR A 39 32.12 -29.88 -12.76
CA THR A 39 31.61 -31.08 -13.46
C THR A 39 32.00 -32.37 -12.71
N ALA A 40 31.45 -33.50 -13.17
CA ALA A 40 32.08 -34.80 -12.91
C ALA A 40 33.46 -34.87 -13.60
N SER A 41 34.28 -35.85 -13.21
CA SER A 41 35.60 -36.03 -13.83
C SER A 41 35.48 -36.50 -15.28
N VAL A 42 36.27 -35.92 -16.18
CA VAL A 42 36.34 -36.32 -17.59
C VAL A 42 36.93 -37.72 -17.78
N ILE A 43 37.63 -38.26 -16.78
CA ILE A 43 38.29 -39.57 -16.91
C ILE A 43 37.32 -40.76 -16.79
N LEU A 44 36.05 -40.52 -16.45
CA LEU A 44 35.12 -41.59 -16.06
C LEU A 44 34.76 -42.54 -17.21
N ASN A 45 34.83 -42.07 -18.45
CA ASN A 45 34.57 -42.82 -19.68
C ASN A 45 35.86 -43.13 -20.47
N ASP A 46 37.03 -42.80 -19.94
CA ASP A 46 38.31 -43.00 -20.60
C ASP A 46 38.94 -44.36 -20.27
N PHE A 47 39.74 -44.87 -21.20
CA PHE A 47 40.40 -46.17 -21.03
C PHE A 47 41.91 -46.10 -21.29
N ASN A 48 42.66 -46.81 -20.43
CA ASN A 48 44.08 -47.11 -20.60
C ASN A 48 44.24 -48.62 -20.79
N ASN A 49 44.65 -49.04 -21.99
CA ASN A 49 44.75 -50.45 -22.38
C ASN A 49 43.47 -51.27 -22.10
N GLY A 50 42.31 -50.66 -22.35
CA GLY A 50 41.00 -51.29 -22.15
C GLY A 50 40.54 -51.40 -20.68
N SER A 51 41.31 -50.89 -19.73
CA SER A 51 40.88 -50.70 -18.33
C SER A 51 40.49 -49.24 -18.11
N ALA A 52 39.54 -48.96 -17.21
CA ALA A 52 39.17 -47.59 -16.87
C ALA A 52 40.40 -46.78 -16.46
N ALA A 53 40.56 -45.60 -17.05
CA ALA A 53 41.70 -44.75 -16.78
C ALA A 53 41.63 -44.19 -15.35
N VAL A 54 42.78 -44.14 -14.68
CA VAL A 54 42.92 -43.60 -13.33
C VAL A 54 44.04 -42.57 -13.34
N ILE A 55 43.74 -41.36 -12.88
CA ILE A 55 44.70 -40.26 -12.83
C ILE A 55 45.71 -40.53 -11.71
N GLY A 56 47.01 -40.46 -12.05
CA GLY A 56 48.08 -40.59 -11.07
C GLY A 56 49.47 -40.74 -11.69
N THR A 57 50.43 -41.22 -10.89
CA THR A 57 51.85 -41.28 -11.27
C THR A 57 52.44 -42.70 -11.29
N ALA A 58 51.71 -43.70 -10.79
CA ALA A 58 52.19 -45.09 -10.82
C ALA A 58 52.01 -45.74 -12.19
N ALA A 59 52.70 -46.87 -12.41
CA ALA A 59 52.53 -47.68 -13.62
C ALA A 59 51.06 -48.09 -13.80
N GLY A 60 50.53 -47.94 -15.02
CA GLY A 60 49.12 -48.20 -15.34
C GLY A 60 48.17 -47.02 -15.11
N GLN A 61 48.65 -45.91 -14.53
CA GLN A 61 47.87 -44.67 -14.40
C GLN A 61 48.18 -43.68 -15.55
N VAL A 62 47.34 -42.67 -15.69
CA VAL A 62 47.46 -41.62 -16.71
C VAL A 62 47.75 -40.26 -16.08
N SER A 63 48.47 -39.41 -16.81
CA SER A 63 48.45 -37.96 -16.57
C SER A 63 47.34 -37.33 -17.39
N ILE A 64 46.83 -36.18 -16.91
CA ILE A 64 45.82 -35.37 -17.61
C ILE A 64 46.32 -33.92 -17.69
N LYS A 65 46.08 -33.28 -18.84
CA LYS A 65 46.43 -31.87 -19.08
C LYS A 65 45.45 -31.22 -20.06
N THR A 66 45.39 -29.91 -20.04
CA THR A 66 44.60 -29.14 -21.00
C THR A 66 45.24 -29.11 -22.39
N ALA A 67 44.40 -29.06 -23.42
CA ALA A 67 44.76 -28.84 -24.81
C ALA A 67 43.92 -27.69 -25.41
N THR A 68 44.44 -27.04 -26.45
CA THR A 68 43.77 -25.92 -27.13
C THR A 68 42.96 -26.34 -28.35
N ASP A 69 43.15 -27.56 -28.84
CA ASP A 69 42.51 -28.10 -30.03
C ASP A 69 42.39 -29.63 -29.97
N ALA A 70 41.67 -30.19 -30.95
CA ALA A 70 41.49 -31.64 -31.11
C ALA A 70 42.80 -32.38 -31.47
N ALA A 71 43.86 -31.66 -31.85
CA ALA A 71 45.17 -32.26 -32.14
C ALA A 71 46.03 -32.44 -30.88
N GLY A 72 45.56 -32.00 -29.71
CA GLY A 72 46.26 -32.13 -28.45
C GLY A 72 47.36 -31.10 -28.23
N THR A 73 47.28 -29.94 -28.92
CA THR A 73 48.23 -28.84 -28.70
C THR A 73 48.15 -28.37 -27.25
N ALA A 74 49.26 -28.47 -26.52
CA ALA A 74 49.30 -28.10 -25.11
C ALA A 74 49.08 -26.59 -24.94
N GLY A 75 48.17 -26.20 -24.05
CA GLY A 75 47.93 -24.80 -23.71
C GLY A 75 46.80 -24.64 -22.71
N ALA A 76 46.62 -23.42 -22.22
CA ALA A 76 45.58 -23.10 -21.25
C ALA A 76 44.20 -23.05 -21.90
N TRP A 77 43.18 -23.43 -21.14
CA TRP A 77 41.78 -23.19 -21.51
C TRP A 77 41.40 -21.71 -21.43
N PRO A 78 40.28 -21.31 -22.06
CA PRO A 78 39.73 -19.97 -21.90
C PRO A 78 39.52 -19.60 -20.43
N ALA A 79 39.64 -18.31 -20.12
CA ALA A 79 39.36 -17.80 -18.78
C ALA A 79 37.94 -18.22 -18.34
N GLY A 80 37.82 -18.63 -17.07
CA GLY A 80 36.59 -19.16 -16.50
C GLY A 80 36.56 -20.68 -16.36
N PHE A 81 37.49 -21.41 -16.99
CA PHE A 81 37.56 -22.87 -16.89
C PHE A 81 38.89 -23.34 -16.30
N THR A 82 38.80 -24.23 -15.31
CA THR A 82 39.97 -24.85 -14.68
C THR A 82 39.81 -26.36 -14.68
N LEU A 83 40.78 -27.08 -15.26
CA LEU A 83 40.89 -28.53 -15.10
C LEU A 83 41.58 -28.84 -13.77
N ASN A 84 40.90 -29.55 -12.88
CA ASN A 84 41.43 -29.93 -11.59
C ASN A 84 42.24 -31.23 -11.67
N ALA A 85 43.05 -31.50 -10.65
CA ALA A 85 43.92 -32.67 -10.61
C ALA A 85 43.17 -34.01 -10.56
N ASP A 86 41.89 -34.00 -10.15
CA ASP A 86 41.01 -35.17 -10.15
C ASP A 86 40.23 -35.33 -11.47
N GLY A 87 40.51 -34.50 -12.47
CA GLY A 87 39.87 -34.49 -13.78
C GLY A 87 38.50 -33.80 -13.82
N THR A 88 38.02 -33.23 -12.71
CA THR A 88 36.84 -32.36 -12.73
C THR A 88 37.15 -31.01 -13.37
N ILE A 89 36.13 -30.32 -13.87
CA ILE A 89 36.27 -28.97 -14.45
C ILE A 89 35.51 -27.99 -13.58
N THR A 90 36.19 -26.98 -13.06
CA THR A 90 35.54 -25.86 -12.35
C THR A 90 35.16 -24.77 -13.35
N VAL A 91 33.91 -24.34 -13.32
CA VAL A 91 33.40 -23.17 -14.04
C VAL A 91 33.37 -22.01 -13.07
N ALA A 92 34.22 -21.00 -13.25
CA ALA A 92 34.31 -19.86 -12.36
C ALA A 92 33.01 -19.03 -12.37
N ALA A 93 32.69 -18.41 -11.23
CA ALA A 93 31.62 -17.40 -11.17
C ALA A 93 31.91 -16.27 -12.17
N GLY A 94 30.87 -15.77 -12.84
CA GLY A 94 31.01 -14.73 -13.87
C GLY A 94 31.46 -15.23 -15.24
N THR A 95 31.67 -16.54 -15.44
CA THR A 95 31.88 -17.10 -16.78
C THR A 95 30.67 -16.77 -17.66
N ALA A 96 30.94 -16.23 -18.86
CA ALA A 96 29.89 -15.78 -19.77
C ALA A 96 28.98 -16.94 -20.20
N ALA A 97 27.73 -16.62 -20.52
CA ALA A 97 26.81 -17.62 -21.02
C ALA A 97 27.25 -18.09 -22.41
N GLY A 98 27.14 -19.39 -22.67
CA GLY A 98 27.51 -19.94 -23.97
C GLY A 98 27.73 -21.44 -23.94
N THR A 99 27.85 -22.03 -25.13
CA THR A 99 28.31 -23.39 -25.28
C THR A 99 29.82 -23.38 -25.55
N TYR A 100 30.55 -24.15 -24.75
CA TYR A 100 32.00 -24.23 -24.80
C TYR A 100 32.42 -25.62 -25.25
N THR A 101 33.44 -25.66 -26.10
CA THR A 101 34.17 -26.87 -26.45
C THR A 101 35.60 -26.71 -25.97
N LEU A 102 35.97 -27.51 -24.98
CA LEU A 102 37.30 -27.57 -24.39
C LEU A 102 37.98 -28.88 -24.81
N TYR A 103 39.30 -28.96 -24.73
CA TYR A 103 40.03 -30.19 -25.08
C TYR A 103 40.98 -30.58 -23.96
N TYR A 104 41.07 -31.86 -23.63
CA TYR A 104 42.09 -32.39 -22.72
C TYR A 104 42.86 -33.51 -23.39
N THR A 105 44.07 -33.75 -22.90
CA THR A 105 44.91 -34.86 -23.32
C THR A 105 45.19 -35.73 -22.11
N ILE A 106 44.96 -37.03 -22.25
CA ILE A 106 45.45 -38.02 -21.30
C ILE A 106 46.63 -38.78 -21.90
N CYS A 107 47.65 -39.01 -21.09
CA CYS A 107 48.88 -39.69 -21.50
C CYS A 107 49.20 -40.82 -20.54
N ASN A 108 49.60 -41.98 -21.04
CA ASN A 108 50.12 -43.04 -20.18
C ASN A 108 51.44 -42.61 -19.53
N GLN A 109 51.65 -42.93 -18.25
CA GLN A 109 52.80 -42.46 -17.47
C GLN A 109 54.10 -43.28 -17.69
N THR A 110 54.14 -44.20 -18.67
CA THR A 110 55.40 -44.86 -19.06
C THR A 110 56.17 -44.01 -20.08
N ALA A 111 57.48 -43.82 -19.89
CA ALA A 111 58.28 -42.93 -20.74
C ALA A 111 58.17 -43.31 -22.24
N GLY A 112 57.81 -42.35 -23.10
CA GLY A 112 57.57 -42.57 -24.54
C GLY A 112 56.17 -43.06 -24.91
N SER A 113 55.19 -42.92 -24.00
CA SER A 113 53.83 -43.42 -24.13
C SER A 113 52.93 -42.71 -25.13
N PRO A 114 51.89 -43.41 -25.64
CA PRO A 114 50.79 -42.80 -26.37
C PRO A 114 50.01 -41.81 -25.48
N CYS A 115 49.51 -40.77 -26.13
CA CYS A 115 48.50 -39.87 -25.58
C CYS A 115 47.31 -39.88 -26.51
N ASP A 116 46.14 -39.56 -25.97
CA ASP A 116 44.94 -39.31 -26.75
C ASP A 116 44.23 -38.04 -26.26
N THR A 117 43.46 -37.42 -27.14
CA THR A 117 42.79 -36.15 -26.88
C THR A 117 41.29 -36.25 -27.11
N ALA A 118 40.54 -35.77 -26.13
CA ALA A 118 39.09 -35.72 -26.16
C ALA A 118 38.58 -34.29 -26.01
N ALA A 119 37.39 -34.06 -26.56
CA ALA A 119 36.63 -32.84 -26.44
C ALA A 119 35.66 -32.93 -25.26
N VAL A 120 35.55 -31.86 -24.50
CA VAL A 120 34.49 -31.64 -23.51
C VAL A 120 33.54 -30.59 -24.06
N THR A 121 32.25 -30.94 -24.08
CA THR A 121 31.18 -30.00 -24.40
C THR A 121 30.37 -29.70 -23.16
N LEU A 122 30.15 -28.42 -22.88
CA LEU A 122 29.28 -27.95 -21.80
C LEU A 122 28.62 -26.62 -22.19
N THR A 123 27.48 -26.33 -21.59
CA THR A 123 26.76 -25.08 -21.74
C THR A 123 26.72 -24.35 -20.41
N VAL A 124 27.23 -23.12 -20.38
CA VAL A 124 27.05 -22.20 -19.25
C VAL A 124 25.74 -21.45 -19.50
N PRO A 125 24.69 -21.66 -18.67
CA PRO A 125 23.43 -20.97 -18.85
C PRO A 125 23.56 -19.47 -18.55
N PRO A 126 22.73 -18.62 -19.16
CA PRO A 126 22.70 -17.21 -18.83
C PRO A 126 22.19 -16.99 -17.41
N THR A 127 22.72 -15.98 -16.71
CA THR A 127 22.20 -15.56 -15.40
C THR A 127 21.29 -14.35 -15.55
N ILE A 128 20.23 -14.30 -14.76
CA ILE A 128 19.35 -13.15 -14.57
C ILE A 128 19.16 -12.97 -13.07
N ASP A 129 19.17 -11.72 -12.62
CA ASP A 129 18.96 -11.34 -11.21
C ASP A 129 17.93 -10.20 -11.20
N ALA A 130 16.71 -10.56 -10.81
CA ALA A 130 15.61 -9.62 -10.64
C ALA A 130 15.63 -9.14 -9.18
N ILE A 131 15.75 -7.84 -8.99
CA ILE A 131 16.01 -7.23 -7.69
C ILE A 131 14.81 -6.37 -7.30
N ASN A 132 14.30 -6.60 -6.08
CA ASN A 132 13.20 -5.82 -5.55
C ASN A 132 13.49 -4.31 -5.59
N GLY A 133 12.50 -3.53 -6.00
CA GLY A 133 12.59 -2.08 -6.12
C GLY A 133 11.46 -1.35 -5.39
N SER A 134 11.57 -0.03 -5.40
CA SER A 134 10.52 0.85 -4.90
C SER A 134 10.58 2.22 -5.54
N GLN A 135 9.42 2.81 -5.79
CA GLN A 135 9.31 4.18 -6.32
C GLN A 135 8.00 4.87 -5.92
N THR A 136 7.99 6.19 -6.04
CA THR A 136 6.80 7.02 -5.86
C THR A 136 6.28 7.45 -7.23
N VAL A 137 5.01 7.16 -7.53
CA VAL A 137 4.39 7.52 -8.80
C VAL A 137 3.03 8.15 -8.55
N ASN A 138 2.81 9.33 -9.13
CA ASN A 138 1.53 10.02 -9.03
C ASN A 138 0.43 9.25 -9.78
N SER A 139 -0.80 9.32 -9.27
CA SER A 139 -1.97 8.81 -9.99
C SER A 139 -2.08 9.49 -11.37
N GLY A 140 -2.25 8.67 -12.43
CA GLY A 140 -2.31 9.13 -13.81
C GLY A 140 -0.95 9.37 -14.48
N SER A 141 0.15 8.99 -13.84
CA SER A 141 1.51 9.15 -14.36
C SER A 141 2.19 7.81 -14.64
N THR A 142 3.28 7.88 -15.41
CA THR A 142 4.22 6.78 -15.63
C THR A 142 5.49 7.06 -14.84
N GLY A 143 5.94 6.08 -14.07
CA GLY A 143 7.21 6.12 -13.34
C GLY A 143 8.36 5.54 -14.17
N THR A 144 9.44 5.19 -13.48
CA THR A 144 10.61 4.56 -14.07
C THR A 144 10.39 3.07 -14.34
N SER A 145 11.30 2.48 -15.12
CA SER A 145 11.34 1.05 -15.39
C SER A 145 11.75 0.28 -14.14
N VAL A 146 11.05 -0.82 -13.84
CA VAL A 146 11.43 -1.76 -12.77
C VAL A 146 12.77 -2.44 -13.05
N LEU A 147 13.24 -2.38 -14.31
CA LEU A 147 14.50 -2.98 -14.75
C LEU A 147 15.74 -2.16 -14.37
N ALA A 148 15.58 -1.00 -13.74
CA ALA A 148 16.68 -0.04 -13.55
C ALA A 148 17.81 -0.58 -12.64
N ASN A 149 17.48 -1.49 -11.74
CA ASN A 149 18.39 -2.17 -10.82
C ASN A 149 18.70 -3.62 -11.23
N ASP A 150 17.87 -4.25 -12.06
CA ASP A 150 18.03 -5.64 -12.48
C ASP A 150 19.30 -5.87 -13.32
N THR A 151 19.85 -7.09 -13.25
CA THR A 151 21.08 -7.45 -13.97
C THR A 151 20.96 -8.74 -14.77
N ILE A 152 21.70 -8.82 -15.87
CA ILE A 152 21.81 -10.01 -16.72
C ILE A 152 23.29 -10.32 -16.99
N GLN A 153 23.68 -11.59 -16.91
CA GLN A 153 25.07 -12.06 -17.10
C GLN A 153 26.10 -11.35 -16.19
N ASN A 154 25.71 -10.99 -14.96
CA ASN A 154 26.52 -10.18 -14.03
C ASN A 154 26.93 -8.81 -14.60
N GLY A 155 26.10 -8.26 -15.50
CA GLY A 155 26.24 -6.90 -15.98
C GLY A 155 25.99 -5.85 -14.91
N THR A 156 26.08 -4.58 -15.28
CA THR A 156 25.71 -3.47 -14.39
C THR A 156 24.19 -3.42 -14.17
N ALA A 157 23.75 -2.75 -13.10
CA ALA A 157 22.35 -2.39 -12.90
C ALA A 157 21.76 -1.75 -14.16
N GLY A 158 20.57 -2.20 -14.59
CA GLY A 158 19.93 -1.73 -15.82
C GLY A 158 20.44 -2.37 -17.10
N SER A 159 21.21 -3.46 -17.00
CA SER A 159 21.69 -4.22 -18.18
C SER A 159 20.59 -5.03 -18.86
N VAL A 160 19.43 -5.20 -18.22
CA VAL A 160 18.25 -5.84 -18.79
C VAL A 160 17.58 -4.90 -19.79
N THR A 161 17.38 -5.37 -21.02
CA THR A 161 16.74 -4.59 -22.09
C THR A 161 15.61 -5.37 -22.74
N LEU A 162 14.50 -4.69 -23.01
CA LEU A 162 13.29 -5.26 -23.61
C LEU A 162 13.20 -4.97 -25.12
N GLY A 163 12.13 -5.43 -25.75
CA GLY A 163 11.86 -5.23 -27.17
C GLY A 163 12.56 -6.24 -28.07
N ALA A 164 12.38 -6.14 -29.39
CA ALA A 164 12.84 -7.16 -30.35
C ALA A 164 14.35 -7.43 -30.29
N THR A 165 15.16 -6.38 -30.10
CA THR A 165 16.62 -6.46 -29.97
C THR A 165 17.11 -6.54 -28.53
N GLY A 166 16.19 -6.55 -27.56
CA GLY A 166 16.52 -6.69 -26.13
C GLY A 166 16.99 -8.10 -25.79
N ASN A 167 17.64 -8.23 -24.63
CA ASN A 167 18.22 -9.49 -24.13
C ASN A 167 17.27 -10.29 -23.21
N ALA A 168 16.13 -9.72 -22.83
CA ALA A 168 15.16 -10.34 -21.93
C ALA A 168 13.70 -10.06 -22.32
N THR A 169 12.79 -10.75 -21.65
CA THR A 169 11.35 -10.47 -21.63
C THR A 169 10.90 -10.29 -20.19
N ILE A 170 9.89 -9.44 -19.97
CA ILE A 170 9.26 -9.24 -18.67
C ILE A 170 7.78 -9.66 -18.72
N SER A 171 7.28 -10.20 -17.62
CA SER A 171 5.85 -10.39 -17.39
C SER A 171 5.48 -9.90 -15.99
N GLN A 172 4.33 -9.25 -15.87
CA GLN A 172 3.73 -8.95 -14.57
C GLN A 172 2.90 -10.17 -14.14
N THR A 173 3.19 -10.73 -12.98
CA THR A 173 2.53 -11.93 -12.46
C THR A 173 1.45 -11.60 -11.43
N ASN A 174 1.58 -10.48 -10.71
CA ASN A 174 0.60 -10.05 -9.70
C ASN A 174 0.63 -8.53 -9.47
N THR A 175 -0.49 -7.96 -9.00
CA THR A 175 -0.55 -6.59 -8.44
C THR A 175 -1.56 -6.54 -7.29
N THR A 176 -1.30 -5.73 -6.27
CA THR A 176 -2.25 -5.49 -5.18
C THR A 176 -3.36 -4.49 -5.55
N ASN A 177 -3.23 -3.77 -6.68
CA ASN A 177 -4.26 -2.85 -7.19
C ASN A 177 -4.27 -2.82 -8.71
N ALA A 178 -5.44 -3.03 -9.32
CA ALA A 178 -5.60 -3.06 -10.78
C ALA A 178 -5.21 -1.74 -11.49
N GLY A 179 -5.14 -0.63 -10.76
CA GLY A 179 -4.66 0.65 -11.26
C GLY A 179 -3.14 0.78 -11.35
N VAL A 180 -2.35 -0.15 -10.77
CA VAL A 180 -0.89 -0.07 -10.69
C VAL A 180 -0.28 -1.28 -11.40
N ASN A 181 0.36 -1.05 -12.55
CA ASN A 181 0.87 -2.11 -13.43
C ASN A 181 2.23 -1.76 -14.05
N ILE A 182 2.84 -2.72 -14.75
CA ILE A 182 4.02 -2.57 -15.59
C ILE A 182 3.58 -2.54 -17.05
N ASP A 183 4.03 -1.54 -17.81
CA ASP A 183 4.04 -1.60 -19.26
C ASP A 183 5.12 -2.58 -19.71
N THR A 184 4.74 -3.80 -20.09
CA THR A 184 5.68 -4.88 -20.44
C THR A 184 6.51 -4.61 -21.71
N ALA A 185 6.19 -3.56 -22.48
CA ALA A 185 7.03 -3.14 -23.60
C ALA A 185 8.26 -2.34 -23.14
N THR A 186 8.12 -1.56 -22.07
CA THR A 186 9.14 -0.61 -21.58
C THR A 186 9.70 -0.98 -20.20
N GLY A 187 8.99 -1.81 -19.45
CA GLY A 187 9.24 -2.11 -18.04
C GLY A 187 8.80 -1.00 -17.09
N ASN A 188 8.25 0.11 -17.61
CA ASN A 188 7.84 1.26 -16.80
C ASN A 188 6.61 0.94 -15.95
N VAL A 189 6.60 1.42 -14.71
CA VAL A 189 5.41 1.37 -13.86
C VAL A 189 4.40 2.42 -14.36
N VAL A 190 3.17 1.98 -14.61
CA VAL A 190 2.03 2.82 -15.01
C VAL A 190 1.01 2.83 -13.88
N VAL A 191 0.69 4.03 -13.38
CA VAL A 191 -0.39 4.23 -12.41
C VAL A 191 -1.56 4.90 -13.12
N SER A 192 -2.68 4.18 -13.20
CA SER A 192 -3.90 4.65 -13.85
C SER A 192 -4.46 5.89 -13.13
N PRO A 193 -5.00 6.88 -13.87
CA PRO A 193 -5.83 7.93 -13.26
C PRO A 193 -7.01 7.24 -12.58
N GLY A 194 -7.17 7.38 -11.28
CA GLY A 194 -7.96 6.38 -10.57
C GLY A 194 -7.49 6.09 -9.17
N THR A 195 -6.18 5.99 -9.07
CA THR A 195 -5.57 5.16 -8.04
C THR A 195 -5.53 5.92 -6.73
N PRO A 196 -6.18 5.43 -5.66
CA PRO A 196 -6.15 6.08 -4.36
C PRO A 196 -4.72 6.22 -3.84
N ALA A 197 -4.49 7.21 -2.99
CA ALA A 197 -3.24 7.32 -2.26
C ALA A 197 -3.03 6.05 -1.41
N GLY A 198 -1.80 5.54 -1.39
CA GLY A 198 -1.48 4.29 -0.72
C GLY A 198 -0.19 3.65 -1.25
N THR A 199 0.16 2.51 -0.66
CA THR A 199 1.29 1.70 -1.09
C THR A 199 0.78 0.42 -1.74
N TYR A 200 1.26 0.15 -2.94
CA TYR A 200 0.90 -1.00 -3.75
C TYR A 200 2.14 -1.82 -4.08
N THR A 201 1.95 -3.11 -4.38
CA THR A 201 3.05 -4.01 -4.73
C THR A 201 2.72 -4.73 -6.02
N ILE A 202 3.67 -4.70 -6.95
CA ILE A 202 3.65 -5.48 -8.19
C ILE A 202 4.66 -6.62 -8.03
N THR A 203 4.34 -7.80 -8.55
CA THR A 203 5.30 -8.90 -8.72
C THR A 203 5.52 -9.13 -10.20
N TYR A 204 6.77 -9.28 -10.60
CA TYR A 204 7.16 -9.49 -12.00
C TYR A 204 8.20 -10.59 -12.12
N GLU A 205 8.27 -11.19 -13.31
CA GLU A 205 9.25 -12.20 -13.71
C GLU A 205 9.99 -11.72 -14.95
N ILE A 206 11.32 -11.82 -14.92
CA ILE A 206 12.18 -11.55 -16.07
C ILE A 206 12.79 -12.87 -16.53
N CYS A 207 12.69 -13.14 -17.83
CA CYS A 207 13.33 -14.27 -18.46
C CYS A 207 14.36 -13.83 -19.50
N THR A 208 15.49 -14.51 -19.56
CA THR A 208 16.49 -14.32 -20.61
C THR A 208 15.96 -14.79 -21.96
N LYS A 209 16.38 -14.13 -23.05
CA LYS A 209 16.08 -14.59 -24.42
C LYS A 209 17.12 -15.56 -24.97
N ALA A 210 18.21 -15.77 -24.25
CA ALA A 210 19.23 -16.74 -24.61
C ALA A 210 18.74 -18.18 -24.37
N THR A 211 19.42 -19.15 -24.97
CA THR A 211 19.15 -20.58 -24.76
C THR A 211 20.33 -21.20 -24.01
N PRO A 212 20.10 -21.87 -22.86
CA PRO A 212 18.80 -22.11 -22.22
C PRO A 212 18.19 -20.84 -21.60
N VAL A 213 16.86 -20.81 -21.50
CA VAL A 213 16.13 -19.71 -20.83
C VAL A 213 16.27 -19.86 -19.32
N THR A 214 16.56 -18.75 -18.65
CA THR A 214 16.59 -18.63 -17.19
C THR A 214 15.70 -17.46 -16.79
N CYS A 215 14.96 -17.61 -15.70
CA CYS A 215 14.01 -16.62 -15.21
C CYS A 215 14.24 -16.34 -13.72
N ASP A 216 13.91 -15.13 -13.30
CA ASP A 216 13.94 -14.71 -11.90
C ASP A 216 12.80 -13.72 -11.60
N THR A 217 12.38 -13.67 -10.35
CA THR A 217 11.19 -12.91 -9.89
C THR A 217 11.54 -11.87 -8.86
N ALA A 218 10.92 -10.69 -8.98
CA ALA A 218 11.06 -9.60 -8.02
C ALA A 218 9.74 -8.87 -7.77
N THR A 219 9.75 -8.00 -6.76
CA THR A 219 8.64 -7.14 -6.41
C THR A 219 9.00 -5.67 -6.52
N GLU A 220 8.08 -4.86 -7.03
CA GLU A 220 8.16 -3.41 -7.05
C GLU A 220 7.14 -2.81 -6.08
N VAL A 221 7.61 -2.01 -5.11
CA VAL A 221 6.74 -1.28 -4.18
C VAL A 221 6.47 0.13 -4.71
N VAL A 222 5.21 0.40 -5.06
CA VAL A 222 4.78 1.68 -5.63
C VAL A 222 4.01 2.47 -4.59
N THR A 223 4.51 3.64 -4.23
CA THR A 223 3.79 4.59 -3.38
C THR A 223 3.08 5.63 -4.24
N VAL A 224 1.76 5.70 -4.14
CA VAL A 224 0.93 6.75 -4.74
C VAL A 224 0.67 7.80 -3.66
N PRO A 225 1.24 9.02 -3.78
CA PRO A 225 1.09 10.04 -2.77
C PRO A 225 -0.32 10.63 -2.77
N ASN A 226 -0.78 11.10 -1.62
CA ASN A 226 -1.90 12.03 -1.58
C ASN A 226 -1.41 13.40 -2.07
N LEU A 227 -2.08 13.97 -3.07
CA LEU A 227 -1.70 15.24 -3.70
C LEU A 227 -2.51 16.44 -3.15
N LEU A 228 -3.49 16.16 -2.29
CA LEU A 228 -4.30 17.15 -1.57
C LEU A 228 -4.05 17.03 -0.06
N ASP A 229 -4.18 18.16 0.62
CA ASP A 229 -4.12 18.31 2.06
C ASP A 229 -5.40 19.03 2.49
N ALA A 230 -6.41 18.23 2.88
CA ALA A 230 -7.64 18.72 3.47
C ALA A 230 -7.39 18.92 4.97
N VAL A 231 -7.50 20.16 5.43
CA VAL A 231 -7.12 20.56 6.78
C VAL A 231 -8.37 20.76 7.62
N ASN A 232 -8.43 20.10 8.77
CA ASN A 232 -9.57 20.21 9.68
C ASN A 232 -9.93 21.67 10.01
N ASP A 233 -11.22 21.99 9.88
CA ASP A 233 -11.79 23.28 10.23
C ASP A 233 -12.29 23.30 11.68
N THR A 234 -12.09 24.45 12.33
CA THR A 234 -12.75 24.76 13.59
C THR A 234 -13.40 26.13 13.47
N TYR A 235 -14.73 26.12 13.43
CA TYR A 235 -15.51 27.34 13.52
C TYR A 235 -15.89 27.60 14.97
N GLY A 236 -15.90 28.89 15.34
CA GLY A 236 -16.39 29.34 16.63
C GLY A 236 -17.92 29.25 16.73
N SER A 237 -18.52 30.19 17.46
CA SER A 237 -19.97 30.30 17.55
C SER A 237 -20.59 30.61 16.18
N VAL A 238 -21.42 29.71 15.66
CA VAL A 238 -22.18 29.91 14.42
C VAL A 238 -23.64 30.16 14.77
N THR A 239 -24.17 31.29 14.32
CA THR A 239 -25.58 31.67 14.53
C THR A 239 -26.49 30.84 13.62
N PRO A 240 -27.55 30.20 14.13
CA PRO A 240 -28.55 29.54 13.28
C PRO A 240 -29.12 30.50 12.22
N GLY A 241 -29.29 30.01 10.99
CA GLY A 241 -29.77 30.80 9.85
C GLY A 241 -28.68 31.53 9.05
N THR A 242 -27.39 31.33 9.37
CA THR A 242 -26.28 31.91 8.61
C THR A 242 -25.41 30.85 7.94
N SER A 243 -24.42 31.30 7.14
CA SER A 243 -23.40 30.44 6.54
C SER A 243 -22.02 30.70 7.14
N THR A 244 -21.18 29.68 7.17
CA THR A 244 -19.77 29.78 7.56
C THR A 244 -18.91 30.37 6.44
N ILE A 245 -17.62 30.63 6.72
CA ILE A 245 -16.61 30.69 5.66
C ILE A 245 -16.45 29.31 5.01
N SER A 246 -15.85 29.27 3.82
CA SER A 246 -15.64 28.01 3.10
C SER A 246 -14.64 27.11 3.83
N VAL A 247 -14.95 25.81 3.92
CA VAL A 247 -14.07 24.78 4.50
C VAL A 247 -12.80 24.58 3.69
N ILE A 248 -12.76 25.03 2.42
CA ILE A 248 -11.59 24.87 1.57
C ILE A 248 -10.53 25.97 1.78
N ALA A 249 -10.80 26.96 2.63
CA ALA A 249 -9.96 28.16 2.73
C ALA A 249 -8.54 27.87 3.26
N ASN A 250 -8.37 26.81 4.05
CA ASN A 250 -7.11 26.32 4.62
C ASN A 250 -6.52 25.12 3.84
N ASP A 251 -7.29 24.52 2.94
CA ASP A 251 -6.90 23.35 2.16
C ASP A 251 -5.91 23.71 1.05
N LYS A 252 -4.94 22.82 0.82
CA LYS A 252 -3.87 23.03 -0.17
C LYS A 252 -3.61 21.78 -0.99
N ASN A 253 -2.97 21.96 -2.13
CA ASN A 253 -2.26 20.86 -2.78
C ASN A 253 -0.89 20.63 -2.14
N ILE A 254 -0.23 19.53 -2.50
CA ILE A 254 1.10 19.18 -1.97
C ILE A 254 2.21 20.21 -2.31
N ALA A 255 1.98 21.08 -3.29
CA ALA A 255 2.88 22.20 -3.62
C ALA A 255 2.60 23.46 -2.78
N GLY A 256 1.66 23.40 -1.83
CA GLY A 256 1.27 24.50 -0.95
C GLY A 256 0.34 25.54 -1.61
N THR A 257 -0.16 25.27 -2.82
CA THR A 257 -1.14 26.14 -3.49
C THR A 257 -2.52 25.90 -2.89
N ALA A 258 -3.26 26.97 -2.60
CA ALA A 258 -4.62 26.87 -2.07
C ALA A 258 -5.53 26.08 -3.03
N ALA A 259 -6.35 25.20 -2.46
CA ALA A 259 -7.34 24.46 -3.23
C ALA A 259 -8.48 25.39 -3.70
N VAL A 260 -8.94 25.18 -4.92
CA VAL A 260 -10.00 25.99 -5.54
C VAL A 260 -11.10 25.06 -6.04
N ILE A 261 -12.34 25.30 -5.62
CA ILE A 261 -13.49 24.52 -6.07
C ILE A 261 -13.83 24.91 -7.51
N GLY A 262 -13.99 23.91 -8.36
CA GLY A 262 -14.43 24.11 -9.75
C GLY A 262 -14.07 22.93 -10.65
N GLY A 263 -14.33 23.04 -11.95
CA GLY A 263 -14.17 21.96 -12.92
C GLY A 263 -12.93 22.03 -13.83
N ALA A 264 -12.09 23.05 -13.69
CA ALA A 264 -10.90 23.21 -14.53
C ALA A 264 -9.71 22.36 -14.02
N ALA A 265 -8.67 22.22 -14.85
CA ALA A 265 -7.44 21.54 -14.45
C ALA A 265 -6.82 22.21 -13.21
N GLY A 266 -6.47 21.40 -12.21
CA GLY A 266 -5.94 21.87 -10.93
C GLY A 266 -7.01 22.36 -9.93
N GLN A 267 -8.30 22.30 -10.28
CA GLN A 267 -9.41 22.56 -9.35
C GLN A 267 -9.94 21.25 -8.75
N VAL A 268 -10.65 21.38 -7.63
CA VAL A 268 -11.20 20.25 -6.88
C VAL A 268 -12.73 20.27 -6.85
N SER A 269 -13.30 19.08 -6.66
CA SER A 269 -14.68 18.90 -6.24
C SER A 269 -14.74 18.77 -4.72
N ILE A 270 -15.90 19.06 -4.13
CA ILE A 270 -16.15 18.91 -2.70
C ILE A 270 -17.46 18.16 -2.48
N LYS A 271 -17.50 17.27 -1.48
CA LYS A 271 -18.67 16.48 -1.11
C LYS A 271 -18.71 16.21 0.39
N THR A 272 -19.88 15.86 0.90
CA THR A 272 -20.06 15.43 2.29
C THR A 272 -19.58 14.00 2.51
N ALA A 273 -19.08 13.73 3.71
CA ALA A 273 -18.71 12.41 4.21
C ALA A 273 -19.34 12.15 5.59
N THR A 274 -19.39 10.88 6.00
CA THR A 274 -19.96 10.44 7.29
C THR A 274 -18.90 10.11 8.34
N ASP A 275 -17.64 9.95 7.94
CA ASP A 275 -16.53 9.57 8.81
C ASP A 275 -15.18 10.12 8.29
N ALA A 276 -14.13 9.93 9.09
CA ALA A 276 -12.77 10.32 8.75
C ALA A 276 -12.16 9.51 7.59
N ALA A 277 -12.78 8.39 7.20
CA ALA A 277 -12.34 7.59 6.06
C ALA A 277 -12.90 8.12 4.72
N GLY A 278 -13.74 9.16 4.75
CA GLY A 278 -14.33 9.75 3.55
C GLY A 278 -15.50 8.95 2.99
N THR A 279 -16.17 8.13 3.82
CA THR A 279 -17.36 7.40 3.42
C THR A 279 -18.43 8.39 2.96
N ALA A 280 -18.89 8.25 1.72
CA ALA A 280 -19.88 9.16 1.15
C ALA A 280 -21.22 9.03 1.88
N GLY A 281 -21.79 10.17 2.27
CA GLY A 281 -23.12 10.21 2.87
C GLY A 281 -23.55 11.62 3.26
N ALA A 282 -24.81 11.75 3.64
CA ALA A 282 -25.40 13.02 3.99
C ALA A 282 -25.01 13.45 5.41
N TRP A 283 -24.88 14.76 5.62
CA TRP A 283 -24.76 15.35 6.94
C TRP A 283 -26.07 15.27 7.74
N PRO A 284 -26.00 15.45 9.08
CA PRO A 284 -27.19 15.56 9.92
C PRO A 284 -28.14 16.66 9.42
N ALA A 285 -29.44 16.47 9.67
CA ALA A 285 -30.45 17.44 9.29
C ALA A 285 -30.16 18.83 9.89
N GLY A 286 -30.28 19.86 9.07
CA GLY A 286 -30.00 21.25 9.46
C GLY A 286 -28.62 21.77 9.05
N PHE A 287 -27.76 20.94 8.47
CA PHE A 287 -26.48 21.35 7.87
C PHE A 287 -26.46 21.06 6.38
N THR A 288 -26.11 22.06 5.59
CA THR A 288 -25.98 21.93 4.13
C THR A 288 -24.60 22.40 3.70
N LEU A 289 -23.85 21.54 3.02
CA LEU A 289 -22.63 21.92 2.32
C LEU A 289 -23.00 22.56 0.97
N ASN A 290 -22.59 23.82 0.78
CA ASN A 290 -22.83 24.55 -0.44
C ASN A 290 -21.73 24.28 -1.48
N THR A 291 -22.01 24.60 -2.74
CA THR A 291 -21.07 24.38 -3.86
C THR A 291 -19.81 25.25 -3.80
N ASP A 292 -19.82 26.32 -3.01
CA ASP A 292 -18.66 27.17 -2.74
C ASP A 292 -17.87 26.72 -1.49
N GLY A 293 -18.26 25.59 -0.90
CA GLY A 293 -17.65 25.01 0.31
C GLY A 293 -18.08 25.67 1.61
N THR A 294 -18.98 26.65 1.60
CA THR A 294 -19.60 27.18 2.83
C THR A 294 -20.59 26.19 3.41
N ILE A 295 -20.85 26.28 4.72
CA ILE A 295 -21.86 25.47 5.41
C ILE A 295 -23.01 26.37 5.81
N THR A 296 -24.23 26.07 5.35
CA THR A 296 -25.45 26.71 5.84
C THR A 296 -26.00 25.94 7.03
N VAL A 297 -26.25 26.66 8.13
CA VAL A 297 -26.89 26.14 9.35
C VAL A 297 -28.35 26.60 9.38
N ALA A 298 -29.29 25.66 9.42
CA ALA A 298 -30.71 25.98 9.47
C ALA A 298 -31.09 26.71 10.77
N ALA A 299 -32.08 27.61 10.69
CA ALA A 299 -32.49 28.46 11.82
C ALA A 299 -33.00 27.68 13.06
N ASN A 300 -33.44 26.44 12.87
CA ASN A 300 -34.02 25.59 13.91
C ASN A 300 -33.04 24.54 14.46
N VAL A 301 -31.75 24.61 14.12
CA VAL A 301 -30.74 23.71 14.69
C VAL A 301 -30.61 23.99 16.19
N SER A 302 -30.73 22.94 17.00
CA SER A 302 -30.55 23.03 18.46
C SER A 302 -29.11 23.36 18.83
N GLY A 303 -28.91 24.10 19.92
CA GLY A 303 -27.59 24.42 20.42
C GLY A 303 -26.78 23.17 20.80
N GLY A 304 -25.46 23.22 20.54
CA GLY A 304 -24.55 22.09 20.74
C GLY A 304 -23.28 22.20 19.90
N THR A 305 -22.35 21.28 20.12
CA THR A 305 -21.16 21.12 19.27
C THR A 305 -21.41 19.99 18.28
N PHE A 306 -21.08 20.22 17.01
CA PHE A 306 -21.22 19.24 15.94
C PHE A 306 -19.88 19.01 15.26
N THR A 307 -19.66 17.76 14.85
CA THR A 307 -18.54 17.34 14.01
C THR A 307 -19.08 16.81 12.70
N LEU A 308 -18.65 17.40 11.60
CA LEU A 308 -19.02 17.04 10.22
C LEU A 308 -17.76 16.61 9.48
N TYR A 309 -17.91 15.85 8.39
CA TYR A 309 -16.79 15.41 7.54
C TYR A 309 -17.04 15.82 6.10
N TYR A 310 -16.01 16.32 5.42
CA TYR A 310 -16.07 16.58 3.98
C TYR A 310 -14.86 15.97 3.28
N THR A 311 -15.03 15.70 1.99
CA THR A 311 -13.96 15.18 1.13
C THR A 311 -13.77 16.12 -0.05
N ILE A 312 -12.53 16.53 -0.30
CA ILE A 312 -12.12 17.18 -1.55
C ILE A 312 -11.44 16.18 -2.46
N CYS A 313 -11.71 16.25 -3.76
CA CYS A 313 -11.11 15.36 -4.76
C CYS A 313 -10.65 16.18 -5.96
N ASN A 314 -9.45 15.92 -6.51
CA ASN A 314 -9.12 16.53 -7.80
C ASN A 314 -10.06 16.02 -8.90
N GLN A 315 -10.35 16.88 -9.87
CA GLN A 315 -11.37 16.62 -10.90
C GLN A 315 -10.94 15.66 -12.02
N THR A 316 -9.69 15.20 -12.05
CA THR A 316 -9.29 14.13 -12.98
C THR A 316 -9.90 12.82 -12.48
N ALA A 317 -10.55 12.04 -13.34
CA ALA A 317 -11.25 10.82 -12.94
C ALA A 317 -10.34 9.91 -12.08
N GLY A 318 -10.79 9.65 -10.85
CA GLY A 318 -10.11 8.94 -9.76
C GLY A 318 -8.76 9.50 -9.32
N SER A 319 -8.63 10.82 -9.33
CA SER A 319 -7.57 11.48 -8.58
C SER A 319 -7.65 11.19 -7.07
N PRO A 320 -6.54 11.33 -6.34
CA PRO A 320 -6.56 11.28 -4.89
C PRO A 320 -7.57 12.28 -4.33
N CYS A 321 -8.31 11.81 -3.34
CA CYS A 321 -9.17 12.61 -2.50
C CYS A 321 -8.56 12.69 -1.11
N ASP A 322 -8.87 13.76 -0.38
CA ASP A 322 -8.55 13.89 1.03
C ASP A 322 -9.78 14.29 1.84
N THR A 323 -9.82 13.87 3.10
CA THR A 323 -10.98 14.05 4.00
C THR A 323 -10.58 14.80 5.24
N ALA A 324 -11.38 15.81 5.60
CA ALA A 324 -11.18 16.61 6.79
C ALA A 324 -12.47 16.74 7.61
N THR A 325 -12.29 17.11 8.87
CA THR A 325 -13.36 17.32 9.83
C THR A 325 -13.65 18.80 10.00
N VAL A 326 -14.92 19.14 10.15
CA VAL A 326 -15.37 20.48 10.57
C VAL A 326 -15.97 20.37 11.96
N THR A 327 -15.44 21.15 12.90
CA THR A 327 -16.05 21.31 14.22
C THR A 327 -16.74 22.68 14.30
N LEU A 328 -18.01 22.69 14.68
CA LEU A 328 -18.80 23.91 14.80
C LEU A 328 -19.65 23.93 16.07
N PHE A 329 -19.75 25.11 16.69
CA PHE A 329 -20.48 25.32 17.94
C PHE A 329 -21.69 26.20 17.69
N ILE A 330 -22.88 25.67 17.93
CA ILE A 330 -24.14 26.42 17.89
C ILE A 330 -24.44 26.86 19.32
N PRO A 331 -24.39 28.17 19.64
CA PRO A 331 -24.63 28.65 20.98
C PRO A 331 -26.07 28.37 21.40
N LEU A 332 -26.25 27.97 22.65
CA LEU A 332 -27.57 27.98 23.29
C LEU A 332 -28.00 29.43 23.48
N CYS A 333 -29.08 29.85 22.83
CA CYS A 333 -29.62 31.19 23.02
C CYS A 333 -30.27 31.32 24.41
N TYR A 334 -29.51 31.88 25.36
CA TYR A 334 -30.08 32.56 26.52
C TYR A 334 -30.32 34.03 26.11
N LYS A 335 -31.53 34.59 26.30
CA LYS A 335 -31.62 36.06 26.33
C LYS A 335 -30.75 36.52 27.50
N PRO A 336 -29.71 37.33 27.27
CA PRO A 336 -28.95 37.87 28.39
C PRO A 336 -29.89 38.69 29.27
N ALA A 337 -29.66 38.67 30.59
CA ALA A 337 -30.37 39.57 31.49
C ALA A 337 -30.21 41.02 30.99
N GLN A 338 -31.28 41.81 31.00
CA GLN A 338 -31.20 43.25 30.74
C GLN A 338 -30.22 43.88 31.74
N THR A 339 -29.01 44.25 31.29
CA THR A 339 -27.99 44.90 32.11
C THR A 339 -28.01 46.43 32.01
N THR A 340 -28.79 46.98 31.07
CA THR A 340 -28.96 48.41 30.83
C THR A 340 -30.41 48.72 30.45
N GLY A 341 -30.90 49.92 30.80
CA GLY A 341 -32.27 50.36 30.54
C GLY A 341 -33.19 50.34 31.77
N THR A 342 -34.44 50.76 31.58
CA THR A 342 -35.46 50.76 32.64
C THR A 342 -35.93 49.35 32.92
N ALA A 343 -35.43 48.75 34.00
CA ALA A 343 -35.92 47.47 34.48
C ALA A 343 -37.25 47.68 35.25
N LEU A 344 -38.34 47.16 34.68
CA LEU A 344 -39.66 47.20 35.31
C LEU A 344 -39.70 46.27 36.53
N ASP A 345 -40.49 46.64 37.53
CA ASP A 345 -40.67 45.80 38.72
C ASP A 345 -41.37 44.50 38.35
N THR A 346 -40.85 43.37 38.86
CA THR A 346 -41.54 42.09 38.74
C THR A 346 -42.62 42.04 39.81
N ASN A 347 -43.89 42.09 39.39
CA ASN A 347 -45.03 42.18 40.30
C ASN A 347 -45.60 40.82 40.74
N HIS A 348 -45.13 39.73 40.13
CA HIS A 348 -45.59 38.38 40.45
C HIS A 348 -44.41 37.47 40.81
N GLY A 349 -44.58 36.65 41.84
CA GLY A 349 -43.56 35.68 42.20
C GLY A 349 -44.04 34.65 43.22
N ILE A 350 -43.31 33.55 43.29
CA ILE A 350 -43.47 32.47 44.25
C ILE A 350 -42.13 32.26 44.95
N THR A 351 -42.11 32.24 46.28
CA THR A 351 -40.90 31.99 47.05
C THR A 351 -41.11 30.90 48.09
N ALA A 352 -40.16 29.96 48.15
CA ALA A 352 -40.06 28.98 49.23
C ALA A 352 -39.27 29.51 50.43
N LEU A 353 -38.80 30.77 50.38
CA LEU A 353 -37.96 31.39 51.40
C LEU A 353 -38.74 32.30 52.36
N GLY A 354 -40.08 32.33 52.27
CA GLY A 354 -40.94 33.11 53.16
C GLY A 354 -41.01 34.61 52.86
N ARG A 355 -40.36 35.10 51.80
CA ARG A 355 -40.23 36.55 51.51
C ARG A 355 -41.48 37.22 50.92
N ALA A 356 -42.57 36.46 50.70
CA ALA A 356 -43.77 36.97 50.05
C ALA A 356 -44.51 37.94 50.99
N GLY A 357 -44.47 39.23 50.68
CA GLY A 357 -45.19 40.25 51.45
C GLY A 357 -44.58 40.60 52.81
N ASP A 358 -43.32 40.19 53.09
CA ASP A 358 -42.61 40.62 54.29
C ASP A 358 -42.40 42.14 54.29
N ASP A 359 -42.87 42.82 55.34
CA ASP A 359 -42.62 44.24 55.57
C ASP A 359 -41.10 44.51 55.54
N ASN A 360 -40.68 45.30 54.54
CA ASN A 360 -39.31 45.74 54.20
C ASN A 360 -38.49 44.92 53.20
N SER A 361 -38.95 43.79 52.66
CA SER A 361 -38.15 43.03 51.67
C SER A 361 -38.39 43.41 50.20
N ASN A 362 -39.42 44.23 49.92
CA ASN A 362 -39.83 44.67 48.57
C ASN A 362 -39.90 43.52 47.53
N TRP A 363 -40.16 42.30 48.00
CA TRP A 363 -40.19 41.11 47.15
C TRP A 363 -41.62 40.92 46.63
N PRO A 364 -41.84 40.55 45.34
CA PRO A 364 -40.85 40.16 44.33
C PRO A 364 -40.19 41.31 43.56
N MET A 365 -40.63 42.56 43.76
CA MET A 365 -40.22 43.75 42.99
C MET A 365 -38.71 44.07 43.06
N VAL A 366 -37.99 43.59 44.07
CA VAL A 366 -36.52 43.64 44.16
C VAL A 366 -35.82 42.89 43.02
N ARG A 367 -36.52 41.96 42.37
CA ARG A 367 -36.11 41.35 41.10
C ARG A 367 -36.82 42.12 39.99
N LYS A 368 -36.06 42.74 39.10
CA LYS A 368 -36.61 43.55 38.00
C LYS A 368 -36.40 42.86 36.65
N GLY A 369 -37.25 43.19 35.69
CA GLY A 369 -37.15 42.71 34.30
C GLY A 369 -37.70 41.30 34.04
N ALA A 370 -38.35 40.66 35.03
CA ALA A 370 -39.02 39.38 34.85
C ALA A 370 -40.54 39.55 34.89
N TRP A 371 -41.26 38.67 34.18
CA TRP A 371 -42.72 38.57 34.30
C TRP A 371 -43.14 37.82 35.57
N THR A 372 -42.30 36.90 36.05
CA THR A 372 -42.51 36.11 37.26
C THR A 372 -41.18 35.74 37.88
N VAL A 373 -41.10 35.79 39.21
CA VAL A 373 -39.94 35.34 39.99
C VAL A 373 -40.28 34.04 40.70
N LEU A 374 -39.50 32.99 40.48
CA LEU A 374 -39.55 31.76 41.27
C LEU A 374 -38.27 31.67 42.10
N GLU A 375 -38.38 31.65 43.44
CA GLU A 375 -37.21 31.69 44.32
C GLU A 375 -37.22 30.55 45.35
N ALA A 376 -36.16 29.73 45.35
CA ALA A 376 -35.93 28.68 46.32
C ALA A 376 -34.43 28.39 46.45
N LYS A 377 -33.98 27.88 47.61
CA LYS A 377 -32.60 27.41 47.79
C LYS A 377 -32.40 25.97 47.31
N THR A 378 -33.36 25.10 47.62
CA THR A 378 -33.24 23.64 47.44
C THR A 378 -34.52 22.99 46.90
N LYS A 379 -35.57 23.77 46.61
CA LYS A 379 -36.85 23.26 46.11
C LYS A 379 -36.95 23.55 44.62
N GLY A 380 -37.20 22.51 43.81
CA GLY A 380 -37.54 22.69 42.40
C GLY A 380 -38.96 23.23 42.22
N PHE A 381 -39.19 23.95 41.12
CA PHE A 381 -40.55 24.20 40.63
C PHE A 381 -41.04 22.94 39.93
N VAL A 382 -42.08 22.31 40.47
CA VAL A 382 -42.66 21.08 39.92
C VAL A 382 -44.07 21.38 39.47
N VAL A 383 -44.30 21.35 38.15
CA VAL A 383 -45.64 21.41 37.57
C VAL A 383 -46.29 20.02 37.56
N ASN A 384 -47.61 19.98 37.50
CA ASN A 384 -48.34 18.72 37.36
C ASN A 384 -47.90 18.01 36.07
N ARG A 385 -47.61 16.71 36.18
CA ARG A 385 -47.16 15.87 35.06
C ARG A 385 -48.33 15.01 34.61
N LEU A 386 -48.85 15.25 33.41
CA LEU A 386 -50.07 14.62 32.91
C LEU A 386 -49.83 14.00 31.52
N THR A 387 -50.55 12.93 31.20
CA THR A 387 -50.66 12.38 29.85
C THR A 387 -51.69 13.16 29.01
N ASP A 388 -51.69 12.99 27.69
CA ASP A 388 -52.70 13.56 26.79
C ASP A 388 -54.14 13.26 27.24
N ALA A 389 -54.39 12.02 27.68
CA ALA A 389 -55.69 11.58 28.16
C ALA A 389 -56.10 12.29 29.45
N GLN A 390 -55.16 12.49 30.38
CA GLN A 390 -55.43 13.20 31.63
C GLN A 390 -55.69 14.69 31.41
N ILE A 391 -55.02 15.30 30.43
CA ILE A 391 -55.23 16.71 30.08
C ILE A 391 -56.61 16.91 29.44
N THR A 392 -57.02 15.99 28.56
CA THR A 392 -58.34 16.01 27.92
C THR A 392 -59.48 15.77 28.91
N ALA A 393 -59.21 15.05 30.01
CA ALA A 393 -60.19 14.78 31.06
C ALA A 393 -60.39 15.95 32.05
N ILE A 394 -59.62 17.05 31.96
CA ILE A 394 -59.81 18.22 32.81
C ILE A 394 -61.18 18.85 32.48
N PRO A 395 -62.10 19.00 33.46
CA PRO A 395 -63.41 19.58 33.20
C PRO A 395 -63.31 20.99 32.61
N ASN A 396 -64.13 21.30 31.61
CA ASN A 396 -64.11 22.62 30.95
C ASN A 396 -64.30 23.78 31.95
N ALA A 397 -65.04 23.58 33.04
CA ALA A 397 -65.26 24.58 34.08
C ALA A 397 -63.99 24.89 34.91
N ASP A 398 -62.99 24.01 34.89
CA ASP A 398 -61.75 24.13 35.67
C ASP A 398 -60.59 24.70 34.85
N LEU A 399 -60.72 24.72 33.51
CA LEU A 399 -59.69 25.26 32.63
C LEU A 399 -59.54 26.79 32.83
N ARG A 400 -58.29 27.25 32.85
CA ARG A 400 -57.92 28.65 33.02
C ARG A 400 -56.84 28.99 32.02
N GLU A 401 -56.91 30.18 31.45
CA GLU A 401 -55.80 30.76 30.71
C GLU A 401 -54.55 30.81 31.61
N GLY A 402 -53.40 30.43 31.06
CA GLY A 402 -52.13 30.31 31.77
C GLY A 402 -51.95 29.02 32.58
N MET A 403 -52.91 28.09 32.57
CA MET A 403 -52.74 26.80 33.23
C MET A 403 -51.54 26.04 32.63
N MET A 404 -50.66 25.53 33.50
CA MET A 404 -49.40 24.88 33.11
C MET A 404 -49.34 23.42 33.56
N VAL A 405 -48.93 22.54 32.66
CA VAL A 405 -48.67 21.13 32.92
C VAL A 405 -47.46 20.66 32.15
N TYR A 406 -46.73 19.67 32.65
CA TYR A 406 -45.77 18.94 31.84
C TYR A 406 -46.46 17.74 31.20
N ASN A 407 -46.63 17.77 29.89
CA ASN A 407 -47.22 16.67 29.16
C ASN A 407 -46.17 15.58 28.95
N ILE A 408 -46.30 14.46 29.67
CA ILE A 408 -45.34 13.35 29.59
C ILE A 408 -45.51 12.50 28.33
N THR A 409 -46.63 12.62 27.62
CA THR A 409 -46.86 11.92 26.35
C THR A 409 -46.16 12.64 25.20
N GLN A 410 -46.20 13.98 25.22
CA GLN A 410 -45.59 14.83 24.19
C GLN A 410 -44.19 15.35 24.55
N ASP A 411 -43.72 15.01 25.74
CA ASP A 411 -42.45 15.44 26.34
C ASP A 411 -42.23 16.97 26.28
N CYS A 412 -43.22 17.72 26.78
CA CYS A 412 -43.14 19.17 26.75
C CYS A 412 -43.91 19.88 27.86
N LEU A 413 -43.50 21.11 28.16
CA LEU A 413 -44.31 22.04 28.95
C LEU A 413 -45.50 22.49 28.10
N GLN A 414 -46.71 22.19 28.52
CA GLN A 414 -47.93 22.71 27.91
C GLN A 414 -48.50 23.85 28.73
N ILE A 415 -48.92 24.91 28.02
CA ILE A 415 -49.64 26.05 28.60
C ILE A 415 -50.99 26.16 27.89
N ASN A 416 -52.07 26.31 28.65
CA ASN A 416 -53.38 26.60 28.11
C ASN A 416 -53.50 28.11 27.84
N ILE A 417 -53.56 28.51 26.58
CA ILE A 417 -53.44 29.92 26.17
C ILE A 417 -54.76 30.70 26.13
N ASP A 418 -55.90 30.03 26.26
CA ASP A 418 -57.22 30.68 26.13
C ASP A 418 -58.26 30.16 27.16
N GLY A 419 -57.86 29.26 28.04
CA GLY A 419 -58.73 28.65 29.05
C GLY A 419 -59.73 27.64 28.50
N THR A 420 -59.57 27.17 27.25
CA THR A 420 -60.48 26.20 26.62
C THR A 420 -59.81 24.83 26.45
N ALA A 421 -60.60 23.78 26.18
CA ALA A 421 -60.07 22.43 25.96
C ALA A 421 -59.09 22.36 24.77
N THR A 422 -59.26 23.26 23.79
CA THR A 422 -58.39 23.40 22.61
C THR A 422 -57.23 24.38 22.83
N GLY A 423 -57.13 24.99 24.01
CA GLY A 423 -56.14 26.02 24.34
C GLY A 423 -54.74 25.49 24.66
N TRP A 424 -54.55 24.18 24.80
CA TRP A 424 -53.23 23.63 25.14
C TRP A 424 -52.23 23.80 23.99
N ARG A 425 -51.08 24.40 24.29
CA ARG A 425 -49.94 24.55 23.36
C ARG A 425 -48.69 23.98 23.99
N CYS A 426 -47.97 23.18 23.20
CA CYS A 426 -46.71 22.56 23.59
C CYS A 426 -45.55 23.54 23.35
N PHE A 427 -44.81 23.84 24.40
CA PHE A 427 -43.60 24.67 24.39
C PHE A 427 -42.40 23.74 24.51
N ASN A 428 -42.06 23.08 23.41
CA ASN A 428 -40.89 22.20 23.26
C ASN A 428 -39.82 22.79 22.33
N THR A 429 -40.21 23.76 21.50
CA THR A 429 -39.28 24.50 20.65
C THR A 429 -38.83 25.74 21.41
N GLN A 430 -37.52 25.86 21.65
CA GLN A 430 -36.93 27.08 22.16
C GLN A 430 -37.04 28.15 21.07
N THR A 431 -38.13 28.92 21.08
CA THR A 431 -38.25 30.08 20.20
C THR A 431 -37.42 31.21 20.79
N CYS A 432 -36.65 31.90 19.94
CA CYS A 432 -36.25 33.28 20.19
C CYS A 432 -37.25 34.19 19.45
N PRO A 433 -38.30 34.72 20.10
CA PRO A 433 -39.00 35.87 19.57
C PRO A 433 -38.19 37.12 19.92
N ASP A 434 -37.74 37.77 18.85
CA ASP A 434 -37.10 39.09 18.66
C ASP A 434 -36.03 39.54 19.66
#